data_AF-A0A353C8T7-F1
#
_entry.id   AF-A0A353C8T7-F1
#
_cell.length_a   1.000
_cell.length_b   1.000
_cell.length_c   1.000
_cell.angle_alpha   90.00
_cell.angle_beta   90.00
_cell.angle_gamma   90.00
#
_symmetry.space_group_name_H-M   'P 1'
#
loop_
_entity.id
_entity.type
_entity.pdbx_description
1 polymer ?
#
loop_
_entity_poly.entity_id
_entity_poly.type
_entity_poly.pdbx_seq_one_letter_code
_entity_poly.pdbx_strand_id
1 'polypeptide(L)'
;FLFVRLYRKIVKLKVWGKLWNRLYGKRGGSAVEFYERFLGIFAENGVVREPFQTPMEFAHVVGIPEAVKITERYNRVRFGEQQLSPAETEEVERWLDAIAETSKNRSLVRES
;
A
#
# COMPACT_ATOMS: atom_id res chain seq x y z
N PHE A 1 -8.68 6.16 -25.89
CA PHE A 1 -8.88 5.28 -24.72
C PHE A 1 -7.76 5.33 -23.67
N LEU A 2 -6.49 5.65 -24.01
CA LEU A 2 -5.39 5.83 -23.03
C LEU A 2 -5.58 7.01 -22.05
N PHE A 3 -6.17 8.13 -22.51
CA PHE A 3 -6.33 9.35 -21.72
C PHE A 3 -7.27 9.21 -20.51
N VAL A 4 -8.31 8.38 -20.57
CA VAL A 4 -9.25 8.15 -19.45
C VAL A 4 -8.57 7.37 -18.32
N ARG A 5 -7.63 6.47 -18.66
CA ARG A 5 -6.86 5.67 -17.71
C ARG A 5 -5.81 6.52 -16.98
N LEU A 6 -5.17 7.46 -17.68
CA LEU A 6 -4.25 8.45 -17.08
C LEU A 6 -4.98 9.51 -16.24
N TYR A 7 -6.13 10.00 -16.71
CA TYR A 7 -6.88 11.04 -16.00
C TYR A 7 -7.43 10.55 -14.65
N ARG A 8 -7.85 9.27 -14.57
CA ARG A 8 -8.20 8.62 -13.29
C ARG A 8 -7.01 8.47 -12.33
N LYS A 9 -5.78 8.30 -12.84
CA LYS A 9 -4.55 8.20 -12.03
C LYS A 9 -4.21 9.53 -11.33
N ILE A 10 -4.29 10.66 -12.04
CA ILE A 10 -3.85 11.96 -11.52
C ILE A 10 -4.84 12.54 -10.49
N VAL A 11 -6.14 12.34 -10.70
CA VAL A 11 -7.18 12.85 -9.77
C VAL A 11 -7.16 12.08 -8.45
N LYS A 12 -6.92 10.75 -8.45
CA LYS A 12 -6.81 9.97 -7.21
C LYS A 12 -5.60 10.38 -6.36
N LEU A 13 -4.43 10.57 -6.96
CA LEU A 13 -3.20 10.98 -6.26
C LEU A 13 -3.33 12.34 -5.56
N LYS A 14 -3.94 13.34 -6.24
CA LYS A 14 -4.04 14.71 -5.71
C LYS A 14 -5.12 14.87 -4.64
N VAL A 15 -6.19 14.08 -4.73
CA VAL A 15 -7.26 14.03 -3.71
C VAL A 15 -6.78 13.30 -2.46
N TRP A 16 -5.94 12.27 -2.61
CA TRP A 16 -5.33 11.55 -1.48
C TRP A 16 -4.31 12.36 -0.69
N GLY A 17 -3.43 13.12 -1.35
CA GLY A 17 -2.50 14.02 -0.64
C GLY A 17 -3.21 15.11 0.18
N LYS A 18 -4.40 15.54 -0.26
CA LYS A 18 -5.25 16.48 0.51
C LYS A 18 -6.01 15.81 1.66
N LEU A 19 -6.42 14.54 1.51
CA LEU A 19 -7.00 13.76 2.61
C LEU A 19 -5.95 13.48 3.70
N TRP A 20 -4.71 13.21 3.28
CA TRP A 20 -3.55 13.00 4.15
C TRP A 20 -3.33 14.15 5.13
N ASN A 21 -3.21 15.40 4.64
CA ASN A 21 -3.01 16.57 5.50
C ASN A 21 -4.15 16.78 6.50
N ARG A 22 -5.36 16.30 6.19
CA ARG A 22 -6.55 16.48 7.04
C ARG A 22 -6.70 15.40 8.11
N LEU A 23 -6.13 14.20 7.89
CA LEU A 23 -6.21 13.06 8.79
C LEU A 23 -4.94 12.91 9.65
N TYR A 24 -3.75 13.08 9.07
CA TYR A 24 -2.49 13.11 9.81
C TYR A 24 -2.36 14.29 10.78
N GLY A 25 -3.07 15.39 10.51
CA GLY A 25 -3.07 16.56 11.38
C GLY A 25 -3.77 16.34 12.74
N LYS A 26 -4.42 15.19 12.97
CA LYS A 26 -5.23 15.00 14.19
C LYS A 26 -4.97 13.76 15.04
N ARG A 27 -4.39 12.67 14.53
CA ARG A 27 -3.88 11.49 15.27
C ARG A 27 -3.33 10.49 14.23
N GLY A 28 -2.26 9.75 14.57
CA GLY A 28 -1.45 8.96 13.63
C GLY A 28 -2.23 8.09 12.64
N GLY A 29 -1.65 7.90 11.45
CA GLY A 29 -2.27 7.23 10.30
C GLY A 29 -2.94 5.90 10.67
N SER A 30 -4.18 5.72 10.24
CA SER A 30 -4.95 4.51 10.56
C SER A 30 -4.38 3.31 9.80
N ALA A 31 -4.31 2.13 10.43
CA ALA A 31 -3.73 0.97 9.77
C ALA A 31 -4.47 0.48 8.53
N VAL A 32 -5.74 0.82 8.43
CA VAL A 32 -6.55 0.54 7.24
C VAL A 32 -5.99 1.29 6.03
N GLU A 33 -5.55 2.53 6.21
CA GLU A 33 -5.14 3.40 5.11
C GLU A 33 -3.85 2.94 4.43
N PHE A 34 -2.80 2.63 5.19
CA PHE A 34 -1.55 2.15 4.57
C PHE A 34 -1.72 0.76 3.96
N TYR A 35 -2.62 -0.07 4.50
CA TYR A 35 -2.89 -1.38 3.94
C TYR A 35 -3.68 -1.28 2.62
N GLU A 36 -4.62 -0.34 2.51
CA GLU A 36 -5.28 -0.04 1.24
C GLU A 36 -4.28 0.47 0.18
N ARG A 37 -3.29 1.29 0.58
CA ARG A 37 -2.18 1.70 -0.28
C ARG A 37 -1.38 0.53 -0.81
N PHE A 38 -0.99 -0.36 0.10
CA PHE A 38 -0.29 -1.58 -0.23
C PHE A 38 -1.05 -2.40 -1.28
N LEU A 39 -2.36 -2.65 -1.08
CA LEU A 39 -3.19 -3.34 -2.06
C LEU A 39 -3.28 -2.58 -3.41
N GLY A 40 -3.37 -1.25 -3.36
CA GLY A 40 -3.41 -0.38 -4.53
C GLY A 40 -2.19 -0.54 -5.44
N ILE A 41 -0.98 -0.64 -4.87
CA ILE A 41 0.27 -0.81 -5.63
C ILE A 41 0.23 -2.10 -6.48
N PHE A 42 -0.27 -3.20 -5.92
CA PHE A 42 -0.39 -4.46 -6.65
C PHE A 42 -1.54 -4.45 -7.65
N ALA A 43 -2.68 -3.86 -7.29
CA ALA A 43 -3.83 -3.77 -8.16
C ALA A 43 -3.53 -2.98 -9.44
N GLU A 44 -2.65 -1.97 -9.38
CA GLU A 44 -2.17 -1.24 -10.55
C GLU A 44 -1.41 -2.13 -11.55
N ASN A 45 -0.79 -3.20 -11.07
CA ASN A 45 -0.06 -4.18 -11.86
C ASN A 45 -0.88 -5.46 -12.13
N GLY A 46 -2.20 -5.43 -11.89
CA GLY A 46 -3.11 -6.55 -12.15
C GLY A 46 -3.07 -7.67 -11.11
N VAL A 47 -2.40 -7.47 -9.97
CA VAL A 47 -2.33 -8.43 -8.88
C VAL A 47 -3.28 -7.98 -7.77
N VAL A 48 -4.29 -8.77 -7.46
CA VAL A 48 -5.32 -8.43 -6.45
C VAL A 48 -5.36 -9.53 -5.39
N ARG A 49 -5.59 -9.15 -4.14
CA ARG A 49 -5.84 -10.11 -3.05
C ARG A 49 -7.19 -10.76 -3.24
N GLU A 50 -7.23 -12.09 -3.22
CA GLU A 50 -8.48 -12.83 -3.29
C GLU A 50 -9.32 -12.66 -2.01
N PRO A 51 -10.67 -12.71 -2.06
CA PRO A 51 -11.52 -12.50 -0.89
C PRO A 51 -11.25 -13.49 0.25
N PHE A 52 -10.91 -14.74 -0.08
CA PHE A 52 -10.61 -15.81 0.87
C PHE A 52 -9.17 -15.79 1.38
N GLN A 53 -8.28 -15.01 0.74
CA GLN A 53 -6.87 -14.99 1.06
C GLN A 53 -6.60 -14.05 2.24
N THR A 54 -5.87 -14.48 3.26
CA THR A 54 -5.50 -13.58 4.36
C THR A 54 -4.50 -12.51 3.90
N PRO A 55 -4.37 -11.37 4.60
CA PRO A 55 -3.32 -10.40 4.32
C PRO A 55 -1.92 -11.04 4.24
N MET A 56 -1.62 -11.98 5.16
CA MET A 56 -0.31 -12.61 5.24
C MET A 56 -0.06 -13.55 4.06
N GLU A 57 -1.07 -14.34 3.70
CA GLU A 57 -1.02 -15.18 2.50
C GLU A 57 -0.78 -14.34 1.24
N PHE A 58 -1.43 -13.18 1.12
CA PHE A 58 -1.20 -12.26 0.00
C PHE A 58 0.22 -11.74 -0.03
N ALA A 59 0.76 -11.32 1.11
CA ALA A 59 2.15 -10.88 1.23
C ALA A 59 3.16 -11.97 0.79
N HIS A 60 2.86 -13.23 1.10
CA HIS A 60 3.68 -14.36 0.68
C HIS A 60 3.57 -14.63 -0.82
N VAL A 61 2.38 -14.53 -1.40
CA VAL A 61 2.15 -14.70 -2.85
C VAL A 61 2.89 -13.64 -3.68
N VAL A 62 2.92 -12.38 -3.23
CA VAL A 62 3.66 -11.33 -3.96
C VAL A 62 5.18 -11.51 -3.88
N GLY A 63 5.67 -12.22 -2.85
CA GLY A 63 7.08 -12.60 -2.71
C GLY A 63 8.01 -11.40 -2.55
N ILE A 64 7.54 -10.31 -1.92
CA ILE A 64 8.34 -9.12 -1.62
C ILE A 64 8.53 -9.04 -0.09
N PRO A 65 9.76 -9.00 0.44
CA PRO A 65 9.99 -8.99 1.88
C PRO A 65 9.27 -7.86 2.62
N GLU A 66 9.21 -6.68 2.01
CA GLU A 66 8.53 -5.50 2.55
C GLU A 66 7.00 -5.72 2.66
N ALA A 67 6.41 -6.54 1.80
CA ALA A 67 4.98 -6.86 1.85
C ALA A 67 4.63 -7.62 3.14
N VAL A 68 5.53 -8.50 3.59
CA VAL A 68 5.37 -9.24 4.85
C VAL A 68 5.41 -8.26 6.02
N LYS A 69 6.41 -7.36 6.05
CA LYS A 69 6.56 -6.35 7.12
C LYS A 69 5.34 -5.43 7.23
N ILE A 70 4.83 -4.92 6.11
CA ILE A 70 3.62 -4.09 6.09
C ILE A 70 2.43 -4.85 6.66
N THR A 71 2.29 -6.11 6.29
CA THR A 71 1.18 -6.95 6.72
C THR A 71 1.25 -7.31 8.21
N GLU A 72 2.44 -7.53 8.74
CA GLU A 72 2.66 -7.70 10.18
C GLU A 72 2.24 -6.44 10.95
N ARG A 73 2.64 -5.25 10.49
CA ARG A 73 2.20 -3.98 11.08
C ARG A 73 0.69 -3.83 11.01
N TYR A 74 0.08 -4.17 9.88
CA TYR A 74 -1.38 -4.14 9.70
C TYR A 74 -2.07 -5.03 10.73
N ASN A 75 -1.67 -6.29 10.83
CA ASN A 75 -2.26 -7.23 11.78
C ASN A 75 -2.11 -6.74 13.23
N ARG A 76 -0.93 -6.23 13.59
CA ARG A 76 -0.68 -5.71 14.93
C ARG A 76 -1.58 -4.54 15.28
N VAL A 77 -1.76 -3.58 14.37
CA VAL A 77 -2.64 -2.43 14.65
C VAL A 77 -4.12 -2.84 14.60
N ARG A 78 -4.49 -3.73 13.69
CA ARG A 78 -5.88 -4.15 13.47
C ARG A 78 -6.43 -5.03 14.60
N PHE A 79 -5.59 -5.87 15.21
CA PHE A 79 -5.99 -6.85 16.23
C PHE A 79 -5.36 -6.61 17.60
N GLY A 80 -4.26 -5.87 17.69
CA GLY A 80 -3.48 -5.68 18.93
C GLY A 80 -3.71 -4.35 19.64
N GLU A 81 -4.69 -3.54 19.20
CA GLU A 81 -5.02 -2.20 19.77
C GLU A 81 -3.85 -1.20 19.85
N GLN A 82 -2.74 -1.48 19.18
CA GLN A 82 -1.55 -0.61 19.16
C GLN A 82 -1.55 0.27 17.92
N GLN A 83 -1.57 1.59 18.10
CA GLN A 83 -1.35 2.53 16.99
C GLN A 83 0.12 2.51 16.56
N LEU A 84 0.39 2.83 15.30
CA LEU A 84 1.75 3.05 14.83
C LEU A 84 2.33 4.29 15.53
N SER A 85 3.56 4.16 16.03
CA SER A 85 4.33 5.33 16.42
C SER A 85 4.73 6.15 15.17
N PRO A 86 5.15 7.42 15.33
CA PRO A 86 5.65 8.22 14.21
C PRO A 86 6.81 7.54 13.45
N ALA A 87 7.74 6.92 14.17
CA ALA A 87 8.86 6.20 13.57
C ALA A 87 8.41 4.96 12.78
N GLU A 88 7.47 4.20 13.32
CA GLU A 88 6.89 3.03 12.62
C GLU A 88 6.07 3.44 11.40
N THR A 89 5.45 4.61 11.46
CA THR A 89 4.74 5.19 10.31
C THR A 89 5.72 5.51 9.20
N GLU A 90 6.84 6.15 9.53
CA GLU A 90 7.90 6.44 8.55
C GLU A 90 8.50 5.15 7.95
N GLU A 91 8.65 4.09 8.75
CA GLU A 91 9.06 2.77 8.26
C GLU A 91 8.09 2.20 7.23
N VAL A 92 6.79 2.24 7.54
CA VAL A 92 5.74 1.76 6.63
C VAL A 92 5.76 2.54 5.31
N GLU A 93 5.96 3.86 5.36
CA GLU A 93 6.10 4.67 4.14
C GLU A 93 7.30 4.25 3.30
N ARG A 94 8.48 4.07 3.92
CA ARG A 94 9.66 3.60 3.21
C ARG A 94 9.44 2.23 2.55
N TRP A 95 8.71 1.33 3.19
CA TRP A 95 8.37 0.03 2.61
C TRP A 95 7.38 0.14 1.45
N LEU A 96 6.38 1.01 1.56
CA LEU A 96 5.44 1.27 0.46
C LEU A 96 6.17 1.80 -0.78
N ASP A 97 7.10 2.73 -0.59
CA ASP A 97 7.91 3.27 -1.69
C ASP A 97 8.81 2.20 -2.31
N ALA A 98 9.46 1.36 -1.49
CA ALA A 98 10.28 0.25 -1.96
C ALA A 98 9.47 -0.79 -2.76
N ILE A 99 8.26 -1.12 -2.31
CA ILE A 99 7.35 -2.03 -3.02
C ILE A 99 6.89 -1.40 -4.33
N ALA A 100 6.55 -0.10 -4.34
CA ALA A 100 6.14 0.58 -5.56
C ALA A 100 7.24 0.51 -6.63
N GLU A 101 8.49 0.81 -6.27
CA GLU A 101 9.63 0.75 -7.18
C GLU A 101 9.91 -0.69 -7.66
N THR A 102 9.91 -1.65 -6.75
CA THR A 102 10.11 -3.07 -7.06
C THR A 102 9.01 -3.62 -7.99
N SER A 103 7.75 -3.26 -7.72
CA SER A 103 6.60 -3.70 -8.52
C SER A 103 6.65 -3.15 -9.95
N LYS A 104 7.10 -1.89 -10.11
CA LYS A 104 7.29 -1.24 -11.40
C LYS A 104 8.42 -1.88 -12.20
N ASN A 105 9.55 -2.18 -11.56
CA ASN A 105 10.65 -2.86 -12.24
C ASN A 105 10.23 -4.26 -12.73
N ARG A 106 9.45 -4.99 -11.92
CA ARG A 106 8.96 -6.33 -12.27
C ARG A 106 7.93 -6.32 -13.42
N SER A 107 7.13 -5.27 -13.57
CA SER A 107 6.21 -5.15 -14.71
C SER A 107 6.95 -4.79 -16.00
N LEU A 108 8.00 -3.97 -15.95
CA LEU A 108 8.84 -3.65 -17.12
C LEU A 108 9.55 -4.89 -17.70
N VAL A 109 9.98 -5.83 -16.86
CA VAL A 109 10.65 -7.08 -17.28
C VAL A 109 9.69 -8.08 -17.94
N ARG A 110 8.38 -8.01 -17.68
CA ARG A 110 7.39 -8.96 -18.26
C ARG A 110 6.87 -8.53 -19.64
N GLU A 111 7.14 -7.29 -20.05
CA GLU A 111 6.73 -6.72 -21.35
C GLU A 111 7.89 -6.62 -22.36
N SER A 112 9.09 -7.14 -22.01
CA SER A 112 10.28 -7.22 -22.89
C SER A 112 10.50 -8.63 -23.41
#